data_AF-A0A850NBY0-F1
#
_entry.id   AF-A0A850NBY0-F1
#
_cell.length_a   1.000
_cell.length_b   1.000
_cell.length_c   1.000
_cell.angle_alpha   90.00
_cell.angle_beta   90.00
_cell.angle_gamma   90.00
#
_symmetry.space_group_name_H-M   'P 1'
#
loop_
_entity.id
_entity.type
_entity.pdbx_description
1 polymer ?
#
loop_
_entity_poly.entity_id
_entity_poly.type
_entity_poly.pdbx_seq_one_letter_code
_entity_poly.pdbx_strand_id
1 'polypeptide(L)'
;MENNQLPEYLQSIFYPLFQHTEDLECQLMLLDEMLKVGDRKEIPFLSELESHHNPKISNKAFAVKNELQSKLGVLSDAERRRLPMNLCFIYDEFNIRPSKIDNELDFEVELDILNMK
;
A
#
# COMPACT_ATOMS: atom_id res chain seq x y z
N MET A 1 -19.95 -31.64 0.55
CA MET A 1 -19.78 -30.68 -0.55
C MET A 1 -18.37 -30.13 -0.39
N GLU A 2 -17.47 -30.45 -1.31
CA GLU A 2 -16.09 -29.96 -1.26
C GLU A 2 -16.14 -28.43 -1.39
N ASN A 3 -15.56 -27.72 -0.41
CA ASN A 3 -15.41 -26.28 -0.47
C ASN A 3 -14.40 -25.94 -1.57
N ASN A 4 -14.90 -25.83 -2.79
CA ASN A 4 -14.16 -25.45 -3.99
C ASN A 4 -13.86 -23.94 -3.98
N GLN A 5 -13.29 -23.45 -2.87
CA GLN A 5 -12.96 -22.04 -2.70
C GLN A 5 -11.69 -21.76 -3.51
N LEU A 6 -11.85 -21.08 -4.65
CA LEU A 6 -10.75 -20.51 -5.40
C LEU A 6 -9.90 -19.62 -4.46
N PRO A 7 -8.57 -19.58 -4.63
CA PRO A 7 -7.70 -18.62 -3.95
C PRO A 7 -8.32 -17.22 -3.91
N GLU A 8 -8.20 -16.52 -2.78
CA GLU A 8 -8.90 -15.24 -2.57
C GLU A 8 -8.61 -14.20 -3.66
N TYR A 9 -7.39 -14.20 -4.22
CA TYR A 9 -7.02 -13.31 -5.33
C TYR A 9 -7.77 -13.62 -6.64
N LEU A 10 -8.20 -14.87 -6.88
CA LEU A 10 -9.00 -15.25 -8.06
C LEU A 10 -10.47 -14.85 -7.93
N GLN A 11 -10.90 -14.38 -6.76
CA GLN A 11 -12.24 -13.82 -6.55
C GLN A 11 -12.31 -12.35 -7.02
N SER A 12 -11.16 -11.74 -7.30
CA SER A 12 -11.06 -10.43 -7.96
C SER A 12 -11.50 -10.54 -9.41
N ILE A 13 -12.42 -9.65 -9.81
CA ILE A 13 -12.75 -9.47 -11.23
C ILE A 13 -11.62 -8.76 -11.99
N PHE A 14 -10.77 -8.04 -11.27
CA PHE A 14 -9.66 -7.27 -11.82
C PHE A 14 -8.44 -8.14 -12.08
N TYR A 15 -8.25 -9.24 -11.35
CA TYR A 15 -7.18 -10.19 -11.60
C TYR A 15 -7.11 -10.66 -13.07
N PRO A 16 -8.17 -11.26 -13.66
CA PRO A 16 -8.10 -11.69 -15.06
C PRO A 16 -7.95 -10.51 -16.03
N LEU A 17 -8.55 -9.35 -15.74
CA LEU A 17 -8.40 -8.16 -16.58
C LEU A 17 -6.95 -7.67 -16.60
N PHE A 18 -6.30 -7.66 -15.44
CA PHE A 18 -4.92 -7.24 -15.28
C PHE A 18 -3.96 -8.20 -15.99
N GLN A 19 -4.17 -9.51 -15.86
CA GLN A 19 -3.33 -10.55 -16.50
C GLN A 19 -3.38 -10.49 -18.03
N HIS A 20 -4.51 -10.08 -18.62
CA HIS A 20 -4.68 -10.01 -20.07
C HIS A 20 -4.43 -8.62 -20.66
N THR A 21 -4.09 -7.64 -19.81
CA THR A 21 -3.75 -6.28 -20.26
C THR A 21 -2.24 -6.15 -20.34
N GLU A 22 -1.70 -5.92 -21.54
CA GLU A 22 -0.26 -5.67 -21.74
C GLU A 22 0.10 -4.17 -21.64
N ASP A 23 -0.89 -3.29 -21.82
CA ASP A 23 -0.70 -1.85 -21.75
C ASP A 23 -0.60 -1.34 -20.31
N LEU A 24 0.49 -0.63 -20.01
CA LEU A 24 0.79 -0.12 -18.68
C LEU A 24 -0.26 0.89 -18.20
N GLU A 25 -0.71 1.79 -19.07
CA GLU A 25 -1.67 2.82 -18.68
C GLU A 25 -3.03 2.20 -18.34
N CYS A 26 -3.45 1.19 -19.10
CA CYS A 26 -4.63 0.40 -18.78
C CYS A 26 -4.48 -0.38 -17.46
N GLN A 27 -3.32 -0.98 -17.19
CA GLN A 27 -3.04 -1.64 -15.91
C GLN A 27 -3.13 -0.66 -14.72
N LEU A 28 -2.56 0.55 -14.87
CA LEU A 28 -2.63 1.59 -13.85
C LEU A 28 -4.07 2.10 -13.64
N MET A 29 -4.84 2.24 -14.73
CA MET A 29 -6.26 2.58 -14.68
C MET A 29 -7.06 1.52 -13.92
N LEU A 30 -6.78 0.23 -14.13
CA LEU A 30 -7.47 -0.85 -13.41
C LEU A 30 -7.24 -0.75 -11.89
N LEU A 31 -6.04 -0.38 -11.44
CA LEU A 31 -5.76 -0.14 -10.02
C LEU A 31 -6.60 1.00 -9.45
N ASP A 32 -6.80 2.08 -10.21
CA ASP A 32 -7.68 3.17 -9.80
C ASP A 32 -9.15 2.73 -9.73
N GLU A 33 -9.60 1.89 -10.66
CA GLU A 33 -10.95 1.35 -10.63
C GLU A 33 -11.20 0.41 -9.44
N MET A 34 -10.20 -0.40 -9.04
CA MET A 34 -10.27 -1.24 -7.83
C MET A 34 -10.56 -0.40 -6.57
N LEU A 35 -9.88 0.74 -6.43
CA LEU A 35 -10.10 1.68 -5.33
C LEU A 35 -11.51 2.29 -5.34
N LYS A 36 -11.99 2.68 -6.54
CA LYS A 36 -13.33 3.25 -6.73
C LYS A 36 -14.41 2.27 -6.32
N VAL A 37 -14.34 1.04 -6.84
CA VAL A 37 -15.26 -0.06 -6.50
C VAL A 37 -15.23 -0.33 -5.00
N GLY A 38 -14.05 -0.31 -4.38
CA GLY A 38 -13.93 -0.34 -2.93
C GLY A 38 -14.24 -1.71 -2.32
N ASP A 39 -14.00 -2.81 -3.04
CA ASP A 39 -14.30 -4.16 -2.56
C ASP A 39 -13.13 -4.75 -1.76
N ARG A 40 -13.42 -5.34 -0.60
CA ARG A 40 -12.42 -5.95 0.29
C ARG A 40 -11.69 -7.11 -0.37
N LYS A 41 -12.33 -7.83 -1.29
CA LYS A 41 -11.75 -8.98 -1.99
C LYS A 41 -10.55 -8.61 -2.88
N GLU A 42 -10.34 -7.32 -3.14
CA GLU A 42 -9.25 -6.82 -3.98
C GLU A 42 -7.93 -6.67 -3.20
N ILE A 43 -7.98 -6.63 -1.87
CA ILE A 43 -6.80 -6.45 -1.00
C ILE A 43 -5.74 -7.56 -1.19
N PRO A 44 -6.10 -8.87 -1.26
CA PRO A 44 -5.13 -9.94 -1.53
C PRO A 44 -4.41 -9.75 -2.87
N PHE A 45 -5.14 -9.38 -3.92
CA PHE A 45 -4.56 -9.17 -5.23
C PHE A 45 -3.65 -7.93 -5.27
N LEU A 46 -4.06 -6.82 -4.64
CA LEU A 46 -3.21 -5.63 -4.49
C LEU A 46 -1.91 -5.94 -3.72
N SER A 47 -1.97 -6.84 -2.73
CA SER A 47 -0.77 -7.27 -1.97
C SER A 47 0.20 -8.07 -2.83
N GLU A 48 -0.30 -8.86 -3.78
CA GLU A 48 0.55 -9.57 -4.76
C GLU A 48 1.26 -8.58 -5.69
N LEU A 49 0.52 -7.56 -6.16
CA LEU A 49 1.05 -6.53 -7.07
C LEU A 49 2.11 -5.62 -6.43
N GLU A 50 2.20 -5.54 -5.10
CA GLU A 50 3.32 -4.83 -4.43
C GLU A 50 4.68 -5.45 -4.77
N SER A 51 4.74 -6.74 -5.12
CA SER A 51 5.96 -7.43 -5.54
C SER A 51 6.17 -7.42 -7.06
N HIS A 52 5.36 -6.66 -7.81
CA HIS A 52 5.41 -6.64 -9.26
C HIS A 52 6.73 -6.05 -9.80
N HIS A 53 7.26 -6.64 -10.87
CA HIS A 53 8.55 -6.26 -11.47
C HIS A 53 8.61 -4.80 -11.95
N ASN A 54 7.47 -4.25 -12.36
CA ASN A 54 7.36 -2.86 -12.77
C ASN A 54 7.11 -1.96 -11.54
N PRO A 55 8.02 -1.02 -11.22
CA PRO A 55 7.91 -0.19 -10.03
C PRO A 55 6.71 0.75 -10.04
N LYS A 56 6.21 1.16 -11.23
CA LYS A 56 5.01 1.99 -11.31
C LYS A 56 3.79 1.23 -10.80
N ILE A 57 3.69 -0.06 -11.15
CA ILE A 57 2.58 -0.93 -10.73
C ILE A 57 2.71 -1.24 -9.25
N SER A 58 3.89 -1.63 -8.78
CA SER A 58 4.15 -1.94 -7.37
C SER A 58 3.83 -0.75 -6.45
N ASN A 59 4.33 0.44 -6.77
CA ASN A 59 4.08 1.64 -5.98
C ASN A 59 2.59 2.03 -5.98
N LYS A 60 1.93 1.92 -7.15
CA LYS A 60 0.50 2.23 -7.29
C LYS A 60 -0.35 1.23 -6.51
N ALA A 61 -0.03 -0.06 -6.58
CA ALA A 61 -0.72 -1.10 -5.84
C ALA A 61 -0.63 -0.89 -4.32
N PHE A 62 0.56 -0.54 -3.81
CA PHE A 62 0.74 -0.19 -2.40
C PHE A 62 -0.12 1.00 -1.97
N ALA A 63 -0.11 2.09 -2.75
CA ALA A 63 -0.93 3.27 -2.47
C ALA A 63 -2.43 2.93 -2.46
N VAL A 64 -2.91 2.25 -3.50
CA VAL A 64 -4.31 1.81 -3.62
C VAL A 64 -4.70 0.86 -2.50
N LYS A 65 -3.85 -0.08 -2.11
CA LYS A 65 -4.11 -1.01 -0.99
C LYS A 65 -4.31 -0.25 0.32
N ASN A 66 -3.42 0.68 0.64
CA ASN A 66 -3.50 1.46 1.87
C ASN A 66 -4.76 2.33 1.91
N GLU A 67 -5.09 2.97 0.79
CA GLU A 67 -6.28 3.80 0.67
C GLU A 67 -7.56 2.96 0.78
N LEU A 68 -7.60 1.81 0.09
CA LEU A 68 -8.71 0.86 0.16
C LEU A 68 -8.91 0.31 1.57
N GLN A 69 -7.83 -0.07 2.25
CA GLN A 69 -7.86 -0.52 3.64
C GLN A 69 -8.34 0.58 4.60
N SER A 70 -7.95 1.84 4.34
CA SER A 70 -8.47 3.00 5.07
C SER A 70 -9.97 3.19 4.85
N LYS A 71 -10.40 3.15 3.59
CA LYS A 71 -11.80 3.34 3.17
C LYS A 71 -12.71 2.27 3.77
N LEU A 72 -12.20 1.05 3.90
CA LEU A 72 -12.92 -0.10 4.48
C LEU A 72 -12.77 -0.22 6.01
N GLY A 73 -11.97 0.64 6.66
CA GLY A 73 -11.72 0.58 8.10
C GLY A 73 -10.99 -0.69 8.56
N VAL A 74 -10.21 -1.31 7.67
CA VAL A 74 -9.49 -2.57 7.95
C VAL A 74 -8.20 -2.32 8.71
N LEU A 75 -7.53 -1.19 8.48
CA LEU A 75 -6.33 -0.80 9.22
C LEU A 75 -6.70 0.13 10.39
N SER A 76 -6.27 -0.25 11.59
CA SER A 76 -6.31 0.63 12.75
C SER A 76 -5.17 1.66 12.69
N ASP A 77 -5.36 2.86 13.25
CA ASP A 77 -4.29 3.87 13.33
C ASP A 77 -3.05 3.37 14.10
N ALA A 78 -3.21 2.35 14.94
CA ALA A 78 -2.12 1.68 15.64
C ALA A 78 -1.23 0.86 14.69
N GLU A 79 -1.82 0.20 13.69
CA GLU A 79 -1.08 -0.58 12.69
C GLU A 79 -0.30 0.31 11.73
N ARG A 80 -0.85 1.49 11.39
CA ARG A 80 -0.15 2.50 10.57
C ARG A 80 1.15 3.01 11.19
N ARG A 81 1.24 3.01 12.52
CA ARG A 81 2.41 3.49 13.27
C ARG A 81 3.45 2.40 13.53
N ARG A 82 3.18 1.14 13.16
CA ARG A 82 4.14 0.06 13.34
C ARG A 82 5.23 0.16 12.29
N LEU A 83 6.47 0.29 12.76
CA LEU A 83 7.63 0.24 11.88
C LEU A 83 7.90 -1.22 11.46
N PRO A 84 8.27 -1.46 10.19
CA PRO A 84 8.76 -2.76 9.75
C PRO A 84 9.96 -3.22 10.62
N MET A 85 9.98 -4.51 10.98
CA MET A 85 11.00 -5.05 11.91
C MET A 85 12.43 -4.92 11.35
N ASN A 86 12.61 -5.02 10.04
CA ASN A 86 13.90 -4.76 9.39
C ASN A 86 14.40 -3.33 9.62
N LEU A 87 13.51 -2.34 9.62
CA LEU A 87 13.86 -0.95 9.91
C LEU A 87 14.25 -0.79 11.39
N CYS A 88 13.58 -1.48 12.30
CA CYS A 88 13.96 -1.48 13.72
C CYS A 88 15.40 -1.98 13.92
N PHE A 89 15.80 -3.05 13.22
CA PHE A 89 17.18 -3.55 13.29
C PHE A 89 18.22 -2.53 12.81
N ILE A 90 17.92 -1.80 11.73
CA ILE A 90 18.80 -0.74 11.22
C ILE A 90 18.94 0.37 12.27
N TYR A 91 17.85 0.79 12.90
CA TYR A 91 17.92 1.83 13.93
C TYR A 91 18.76 1.41 15.13
N ASP A 92 18.64 0.15 15.55
CA ASP A 92 19.48 -0.40 16.62
C ASP A 92 20.96 -0.48 16.21
N GLU A 93 21.27 -0.98 15.00
CA GLU A 93 22.64 -1.11 14.48
C GLU A 93 23.37 0.24 14.40
N PHE A 94 22.69 1.26 13.88
CA PHE A 94 23.25 2.59 13.71
C PHE A 94 23.07 3.49 14.95
N ASN A 95 22.52 2.96 16.06
CA ASN A 95 22.13 3.73 17.25
C ASN A 95 21.27 4.97 16.91
N ILE A 96 20.46 4.87 15.86
CA ILE A 96 19.53 5.93 15.45
C ILE A 96 18.37 5.90 16.43
N ARG A 97 18.21 6.98 17.19
CA ARG A 97 17.06 7.19 18.06
C ARG A 97 16.21 8.31 17.49
N PRO A 98 14.88 8.20 17.54
CA PRO A 98 14.02 9.33 17.20
C PRO A 98 14.45 10.53 18.03
N SER A 99 14.57 11.70 17.40
CA SER A 99 14.84 12.94 18.11
C SER A 99 13.76 13.13 19.17
N LYS A 100 14.14 13.66 20.34
CA LYS A 100 13.15 14.14 21.29
C LYS A 100 12.39 15.25 20.56
N ILE A 101 11.06 15.19 20.58
CA ILE A 101 10.21 16.29 20.08
C ILE A 101 10.57 17.49 20.96
N ASP A 102 11.39 18.37 20.41
CA ASP A 102 11.76 19.62 21.06
C ASP A 102 10.84 20.68 20.47
N ASN A 103 9.96 21.22 21.31
CA ASN A 103 8.99 22.25 20.91
C ASN A 103 9.67 23.59 20.58
N GLU A 104 10.97 23.73 20.87
CA GLU A 104 11.77 24.93 20.54
C GLU A 104 12.57 24.76 19.24
N LEU A 105 12.62 23.55 18.66
CA LEU A 105 13.20 23.31 17.34
C LEU A 105 12.18 23.71 16.26
N ASP A 106 12.05 25.02 16.04
CA ASP A 106 11.47 25.56 14.81
C ASP A 106 12.52 25.41 13.72
N PHE A 107 12.51 24.27 13.03
CA PHE A 107 13.24 24.16 11.78
C PHE A 107 12.55 25.15 10.84
N GLU A 108 13.10 26.36 10.70
CA GLU A 108 12.63 27.46 9.82
C GLU A 108 12.48 27.05 8.33
N VAL A 109 12.58 25.76 8.04
CA VAL A 109 12.30 25.10 6.78
C VAL A 109 11.00 24.32 6.96
N GLU A 110 9.90 24.87 6.43
CA GLU A 110 8.67 24.10 6.26
C GLU A 110 8.99 22.82 5.47
N LEU A 111 8.61 21.65 6.02
CA LEU A 111 8.76 20.37 5.33
C LEU A 111 7.74 20.28 4.18
N ASP A 112 7.97 21.06 3.13
CA ASP A 112 7.14 21.12 1.91
C ASP A 112 6.97 19.75 1.24
N ILE A 113 7.86 18.81 1.55
CA ILE A 113 7.84 17.43 1.07
C ILE A 113 6.58 16.68 1.55
N LEU A 114 6.01 17.05 2.70
CA LEU A 114 4.77 16.47 3.22
C LEU A 114 3.50 17.15 2.66
N ASN A 115 3.66 18.31 2.00
CA ASN A 115 2.56 19.11 1.46
C ASN A 115 2.42 19.02 -0.07
N MET A 116 3.16 18.13 -0.75
CA MET A 116 2.92 17.87 -2.16
C MET A 116 1.60 17.12 -2.33
N LYS A 117 0.57 17.89 -2.69
CA LYS A 117 -0.77 17.46 -3.11
C LYS A 117 -0.76 16.71 -4.44
#